data_AF-A0A536RLG9-F1
#
_entry.id   AF-A0A536RLG9-F1
#
_cell.length_a   1.000
_cell.length_b   1.000
_cell.length_c   1.000
_cell.angle_alpha   90.00
_cell.angle_beta   90.00
_cell.angle_gamma   90.00
#
_symmetry.space_group_name_H-M   'P 1'
#
loop_
_entity.id
_entity.type
_entity.pdbx_description
1 polymer ?
#
loop_
_entity_poly.entity_id
_entity_poly.type
_entity_poly.pdbx_seq_one_letter_code
_entity_poly.pdbx_strand_id
1 'polypeptide(L)'
;MWYWILHVMGADNLSGPWYGFWSGFGSDLGEIAIIGGLISIYRRHNCHVKGCWRIGKHPVAGTTYVVCRQHHPDAAPTHQEVLAAHRAAKVRDA
;
A
#
# COMPACT_ATOMS: atom_id res chain seq x y z
N MET A 1 -28.11 -21.13 19.70
CA MET A 1 -27.26 -21.77 18.66
C MET A 1 -25.86 -21.14 18.57
N TRP A 2 -25.51 -20.18 19.43
CA TRP A 2 -25.31 -18.84 18.89
C TRP A 2 -24.74 -17.88 19.93
N TYR A 3 -25.37 -17.85 21.12
CA TYR A 3 -25.14 -16.94 22.26
C TYR A 3 -23.69 -16.84 22.75
N TRP A 4 -22.85 -17.77 22.30
CA TRP A 4 -21.57 -18.13 22.86
C TRP A 4 -20.41 -17.72 21.95
N ILE A 5 -20.54 -17.89 20.62
CA ILE A 5 -19.62 -17.25 19.63
C ILE A 5 -19.61 -15.73 19.85
N LEU A 6 -20.80 -15.20 20.16
CA LEU A 6 -21.11 -13.78 20.35
C LEU A 6 -20.51 -13.17 21.60
N HIS A 7 -20.17 -14.00 22.58
CA HIS A 7 -19.41 -13.59 23.73
C HIS A 7 -17.92 -13.77 23.38
N VAL A 8 -17.56 -14.90 22.74
CA VAL A 8 -16.20 -15.38 22.36
C VAL A 8 -15.32 -14.38 21.61
N MET A 9 -15.89 -13.45 20.82
CA MET A 9 -15.22 -12.20 20.45
C MET A 9 -15.19 -11.26 21.69
N GLY A 10 -14.52 -11.73 22.77
CA GLY A 10 -14.71 -11.31 24.18
C GLY A 10 -14.74 -12.45 25.25
N ALA A 11 -14.68 -13.73 24.87
CA ALA A 11 -14.91 -14.95 25.68
C ALA A 11 -16.31 -15.09 26.32
N ASP A 12 -16.40 -14.64 27.57
CA ASP A 12 -17.38 -14.85 28.65
C ASP A 12 -17.15 -13.68 29.62
N ASN A 13 -15.86 -13.45 29.85
CA ASN A 13 -15.25 -12.31 30.46
C ASN A 13 -13.75 -12.40 30.21
N LEU A 14 -13.07 -11.29 29.96
CA LEU A 14 -11.65 -11.15 30.31
C LEU A 14 -11.48 -9.93 31.25
N SER A 15 -12.29 -9.93 32.31
CA SER A 15 -12.52 -8.89 33.34
C SER A 15 -13.44 -7.71 32.98
N GLY A 16 -13.77 -7.53 31.69
CA GLY A 16 -14.91 -6.73 31.25
C GLY A 16 -15.53 -7.32 29.98
N PRO A 17 -16.81 -7.02 29.67
CA PRO A 17 -17.58 -7.69 28.61
C PRO A 17 -17.03 -7.53 27.18
N TRP A 18 -16.02 -6.70 26.97
CA TRP A 18 -15.38 -6.46 25.66
C TRP A 18 -13.84 -6.53 25.68
N TYR A 19 -13.19 -6.84 26.81
CA TYR A 19 -11.72 -6.83 26.87
C TYR A 19 -11.10 -7.85 25.90
N GLY A 20 -11.58 -9.10 25.93
CA GLY A 20 -11.11 -10.18 25.06
C GLY A 20 -11.33 -9.96 23.57
N PHE A 21 -12.20 -9.02 23.20
CA PHE A 21 -12.33 -8.57 21.82
C PHE A 21 -11.12 -7.72 21.45
N TRP A 22 -10.92 -6.62 22.16
CA TRP A 22 -9.93 -5.60 21.81
C TRP A 22 -8.48 -6.04 22.06
N SER A 23 -8.24 -6.89 23.06
CA SER A 23 -6.89 -7.41 23.37
C SER A 23 -6.45 -8.59 22.50
N GLY A 24 -7.37 -9.20 21.75
CA GLY A 24 -7.13 -10.42 20.98
C GLY A 24 -7.74 -10.31 19.58
N PHE A 25 -8.95 -10.83 19.39
CA PHE A 25 -9.57 -10.98 18.07
C PHE A 25 -9.63 -9.68 17.23
N GLY A 26 -9.93 -8.54 17.86
CA GLY A 26 -9.93 -7.22 17.21
C GLY A 26 -8.52 -6.69 16.91
N SER A 27 -7.52 -7.08 17.71
CA SER A 27 -6.11 -6.81 17.44
C SER A 27 -5.62 -7.63 16.24
N ASP A 28 -5.98 -8.92 16.18
CA ASP A 28 -5.64 -9.82 15.06
C ASP A 28 -6.24 -9.32 13.73
N LEU A 29 -7.48 -8.82 13.76
CA LEU A 29 -8.10 -8.15 12.60
C LEU A 29 -7.35 -6.87 12.20
N GLY A 30 -6.86 -6.10 13.18
CA GLY A 30 -5.99 -4.95 12.95
C GLY A 30 -4.67 -5.36 12.29
N GLU A 31 -4.03 -6.42 12.77
CA GLU A 31 -2.79 -6.95 12.20
C GLU A 31 -3.00 -7.50 10.78
N ILE A 32 -4.07 -8.25 10.52
CA ILE A 32 -4.44 -8.71 9.17
C ILE A 32 -4.70 -7.50 8.25
N ALA A 33 -5.36 -6.45 8.73
CA ALA A 33 -5.59 -5.24 7.95
C ALA A 33 -4.29 -4.47 7.65
N ILE A 34 -3.35 -4.41 8.61
CA ILE A 34 -2.03 -3.79 8.44
C ILE A 34 -1.18 -4.60 7.44
N ILE A 35 -1.03 -5.91 7.66
CA ILE A 35 -0.25 -6.80 6.78
C ILE A 35 -0.87 -6.84 5.38
N GLY A 36 -2.19 -7.00 5.27
CA GLY A 36 -2.92 -6.98 4.00
C GLY A 36 -2.79 -5.63 3.28
N GLY A 37 -2.85 -4.52 4.03
CA GLY A 37 -2.61 -3.17 3.52
C GLY A 37 -1.19 -2.99 2.98
N LEU A 38 -0.17 -3.42 3.73
CA LEU A 38 1.23 -3.39 3.31
C LEU A 38 1.47 -4.25 2.07
N ILE A 39 0.90 -5.46 2.01
CA ILE A 39 0.96 -6.34 0.82
C ILE A 39 0.26 -5.69 -0.38
N SER A 40 -0.89 -5.05 -0.18
CA SER A 40 -1.62 -4.35 -1.24
C SER A 40 -0.83 -3.17 -1.80
N ILE A 41 -0.26 -2.32 -0.92
CA ILE A 41 0.62 -1.21 -1.29
C ILE A 41 1.86 -1.74 -2.02
N TYR A 42 2.53 -2.76 -1.48
CA TYR A 42 3.69 -3.39 -2.12
C TYR A 42 3.36 -3.92 -3.52
N ARG A 43 2.28 -4.67 -3.69
CA ARG A 43 1.88 -5.22 -4.99
C ARG A 43 1.45 -4.15 -5.99
N ARG A 44 0.82 -3.07 -5.55
CA ARG A 44 0.32 -1.98 -6.41
C ARG A 44 1.40 -0.99 -6.82
N HIS A 45 2.34 -0.70 -5.93
CA HIS A 45 3.40 0.30 -6.15
C HIS A 45 4.73 -0.31 -6.58
N ASN A 46 4.87 -1.63 -6.67
CA ASN A 46 6.08 -2.25 -7.22
C ASN A 46 6.16 -2.22 -8.74
N CYS A 47 7.40 -2.38 -9.20
CA CYS A 47 7.73 -2.72 -10.57
C CYS A 47 7.07 -4.04 -10.99
N HIS A 48 6.33 -4.04 -12.11
CA HIS A 48 5.60 -5.20 -12.62
C HIS A 48 6.49 -6.38 -13.08
N VAL A 49 7.81 -6.18 -13.15
CA VAL A 49 8.79 -7.27 -13.39
C VAL A 49 8.73 -8.26 -12.23
N LYS A 50 8.42 -9.52 -12.54
CA LYS A 50 8.31 -10.63 -11.57
C LYS A 50 9.56 -10.71 -10.69
N GLY A 51 9.37 -10.69 -9.37
CA GLY A 51 10.45 -10.75 -8.37
C GLY A 51 11.13 -9.41 -8.07
N CYS A 52 10.71 -8.29 -8.69
CA CYS A 52 11.24 -6.98 -8.36
C CYS A 52 10.53 -6.38 -7.12
N TRP A 53 11.32 -6.04 -6.11
CA TRP A 53 10.87 -5.38 -4.86
C TRP A 53 10.94 -3.85 -4.91
N ARG A 54 11.40 -3.27 -6.03
CA ARG A 54 11.57 -1.82 -6.19
C ARG A 54 10.26 -1.16 -6.58
N ILE A 55 10.02 0.04 -6.05
CA ILE A 55 8.87 0.89 -6.41
C ILE A 55 8.87 1.18 -7.92
N GLY A 56 7.77 0.84 -8.58
CA GLY A 56 7.46 1.25 -9.94
C GLY A 56 6.98 2.70 -9.95
N LYS A 57 7.64 3.55 -10.72
CA LYS A 57 7.27 4.97 -10.91
C LYS A 57 7.16 5.39 -12.37
N HIS A 58 7.65 4.57 -13.29
CA HIS A 58 7.70 4.87 -14.72
C HIS A 58 6.66 4.01 -15.43
N PRO A 59 5.57 4.57 -15.99
CA PRO A 59 4.65 3.83 -16.83
C PRO A 59 5.30 3.54 -18.20
N VAL A 60 5.12 2.33 -18.73
CA VAL A 60 5.57 1.99 -20.09
C VAL A 60 4.48 2.41 -21.07
N ALA A 61 4.82 3.33 -21.98
CA ALA A 61 3.87 3.91 -22.94
C ALA A 61 3.13 2.82 -23.75
N GLY A 62 1.82 3.00 -23.91
CA GLY A 62 0.96 2.02 -24.60
C GLY A 62 0.59 0.77 -23.78
N THR A 63 0.99 0.68 -22.51
CA THR A 63 0.67 -0.46 -21.63
C THR A 63 0.16 -0.01 -20.26
N THR A 64 -0.36 -0.95 -19.47
CA THR A 64 -0.70 -0.74 -18.05
C THR A 64 0.49 -0.97 -17.10
N TYR A 65 1.68 -1.31 -17.62
CA TYR A 65 2.82 -1.68 -16.80
C TYR A 65 3.50 -0.46 -16.20
N VAL A 66 3.75 -0.52 -14.88
CA VAL A 66 4.59 0.42 -14.15
C VAL A 66 5.86 -0.28 -13.69
N VAL A 67 7.01 0.32 -13.98
CA VAL A 67 8.34 -0.26 -13.77
C VAL A 67 9.25 0.68 -12.99
N CYS A 68 10.27 0.09 -12.35
CA CYS A 68 11.29 0.85 -11.62
C CYS A 68 12.42 1.30 -12.56
N ARG A 69 13.13 2.37 -12.18
CA ARG A 69 14.25 2.95 -12.95
C ARG A 69 15.30 1.93 -13.40
N GLN A 70 15.55 0.86 -12.63
CA GLN A 70 16.52 -0.17 -13.03
C GLN A 70 16.06 -1.01 -14.23
N HIS A 71 14.76 -1.29 -14.31
CA HIS A 71 14.16 -2.09 -15.40
C HIS A 71 13.57 -1.22 -16.52
N HIS A 72 13.75 0.10 -16.44
CA HIS A 72 13.36 1.07 -17.45
C HIS A 72 14.40 2.19 -17.50
N PRO A 73 15.62 1.89 -18.00
CA PRO A 73 16.74 2.82 -17.98
C PRO A 73 16.50 4.08 -18.83
N ASP A 74 15.60 4.00 -19.81
CA ASP A 74 15.42 5.01 -20.86
C ASP A 74 14.72 6.31 -20.42
N ALA A 75 14.24 6.41 -19.18
CA ALA A 75 13.33 7.48 -18.76
C ALA A 75 13.57 8.04 -17.33
N ALA A 76 14.83 8.24 -16.95
CA ALA A 76 15.19 8.95 -15.73
C ALA A 76 15.54 10.42 -16.03
N PRO A 77 14.60 11.38 -15.87
CA PRO A 77 14.91 12.78 -16.10
C PRO A 77 15.95 13.28 -15.09
N THR A 78 16.90 14.06 -15.57
CA THR A 78 17.89 14.76 -14.76
C THR A 78 17.21 15.84 -13.90
N HIS A 79 17.91 16.28 -12.85
CA HIS A 79 17.43 17.37 -12.00
C HIS A 79 17.13 18.66 -12.78
N GLN A 80 17.91 18.96 -13.82
CA GLN A 80 17.71 20.15 -14.67
C GLN A 80 16.44 20.04 -15.52
N GLU A 81 16.16 18.87 -16.10
CA GLU A 81 14.93 18.63 -16.87
C GLU A 81 13.68 18.71 -16.00
N VAL A 82 13.72 18.17 -14.78
CA VAL A 82 12.62 18.29 -13.80
C VAL A 82 12.35 19.76 -13.45
N LEU A 83 13.41 20.56 -13.20
CA LEU A 83 13.27 22.00 -12.94
C LEU A 83 12.73 22.76 -14.16
N ALA A 84 13.16 22.41 -15.37
CA ALA A 84 12.68 23.01 -16.61
C ALA A 84 11.18 22.72 -16.82
N ALA A 85 10.76 21.46 -16.66
CA ALA A 85 9.36 21.06 -16.76
C ALA A 85 8.46 21.76 -15.72
N HIS A 86 8.92 21.88 -14.47
CA HIS A 86 8.19 22.60 -13.42
C HIS A 86 8.06 24.11 -13.72
N ARG A 87 9.12 24.76 -14.25
CA ARG A 87 9.04 26.16 -14.70
C ARG A 87 8.07 26.33 -15.87
N ALA A 88 8.12 25.43 -16.85
CA ALA A 88 7.22 25.47 -18.01
C ALA A 88 5.75 25.25 -17.62
N ALA A 89 5.46 24.39 -16.63
CA ALA A 89 4.11 24.22 -16.09
C ALA A 89 3.61 25.53 -15.44
N LYS A 90 4.40 26.16 -14.56
CA LYS A 90 4.03 27.43 -13.91
C LYS A 90 3.72 28.59 -14.88
N VAL A 91 4.28 28.59 -16.09
CA VAL A 91 4.00 29.61 -17.12
C VAL A 91 2.70 29.30 -17.89
N ARG A 92 2.22 28.05 -17.90
CA ARG A 92 0.96 27.67 -18.54
C ARG A 92 -0.27 27.93 -17.66
N ASP A 93 -0.07 28.02 -16.35
CA ASP A 93 -1.11 28.20 -15.33
C ASP A 93 -1.22 29.67 -14.86
N ALA A 94 -0.56 30.61 -15.54
CA ALA A 94 -0.46 32.04 -15.21
C ALA A 94 -0.95 32.94 -16.36
#